data_AF-A0A1H5TV24-F1
#
_entry.id   AF-A0A1H5TV24-F1
#
_cell.length_a   1.000
_cell.length_b   1.000
_cell.length_c   1.000
_cell.angle_alpha   90.00
_cell.angle_beta   90.00
_cell.angle_gamma   90.00
#
_symmetry.space_group_name_H-M   'P 1'
#
loop_
_entity.id
_entity.type
_entity.pdbx_description
1 polymer ?
#
loop_
_entity_poly.entity_id
_entity_poly.type
_entity_poly.pdbx_seq_one_letter_code
_entity_poly.pdbx_strand_id
1 'polypeptide(L)'
;MRSLTYPAFLLLHQLGIKGVSWLLALCALVGLGSNHLAQQPATASLFFGVAAYLGLALLWRVSYELGALLRHYENSDVEAYQAQSTLADCQLLQPLGQCFQQRLIQARRAQEGLQQRLDEISHSSHELEQSAVRVTLSAERQTDAAGTASAAVEELNLGLHEVAELADSSRVGSAEAGQQLAQGVEELNALGECIAAMAEQAAITNRLMQQLRENSRSINAMSAVIGDIADQTNLLALNAAIEAARAGDSGRGFSVVADEVRQLATHCQASASGIATNIDNVQKHIEEVERQMAGLSTLAQQSVAGSMDVRTLLQRVQERTAELTRRVIQVAESTEQQSQAVAEIAALTEQVSSGNSENLSAAGQARSIAHHLAKLTES
;
A
#
# COMPACT_ATOMS: atom_id res chain seq x y z
N MET A 1 39.61 45.08 -89.06
CA MET A 1 39.76 43.63 -88.82
C MET A 1 38.47 42.82 -88.99
N ARG A 2 37.26 43.35 -88.69
CA ARG A 2 35.98 42.65 -88.96
C ARG A 2 35.71 42.30 -90.44
N SER A 3 36.24 43.09 -91.38
CA SER A 3 36.06 42.85 -92.83
C SER A 3 36.98 41.77 -93.39
N LEU A 4 38.18 41.58 -92.82
CA LEU A 4 39.13 40.57 -93.30
C LEU A 4 38.68 39.16 -92.93
N THR A 5 38.12 38.95 -91.73
CA THR A 5 37.73 37.62 -91.22
C THR A 5 36.33 37.17 -91.65
N TYR A 6 35.57 38.01 -92.36
CA TYR A 6 34.19 37.75 -92.79
C TYR A 6 34.00 36.47 -93.64
N PRO A 7 34.90 36.13 -94.60
CA PRO A 7 34.78 34.89 -95.38
C PRO A 7 35.02 33.63 -94.53
N ALA A 8 35.99 33.70 -93.61
CA ALA A 8 36.28 32.61 -92.68
C ALA A 8 35.13 32.43 -91.67
N PHE A 9 34.48 33.53 -91.27
CA PHE A 9 33.29 33.54 -90.44
C PHE A 9 32.10 32.85 -91.11
N LEU A 10 31.85 33.12 -92.40
CA LEU A 10 30.73 32.52 -93.14
C LEU A 10 30.94 31.00 -93.37
N LEU A 11 32.18 30.59 -93.59
CA LEU A 11 32.56 29.16 -93.65
C LEU A 11 32.40 28.47 -92.28
N LEU A 12 32.85 29.11 -91.20
CA LEU A 12 32.64 28.63 -89.83
C LEU A 12 31.15 28.50 -89.48
N HIS A 13 30.33 29.42 -89.96
CA HIS A 13 28.88 29.43 -89.73
C HIS A 13 28.16 28.26 -90.42
N GLN A 14 28.55 27.87 -91.64
CA GLN A 14 27.90 26.77 -92.37
C GLN A 14 28.49 25.38 -92.09
N LEU A 15 29.80 25.29 -91.84
CA LEU A 15 30.52 24.00 -91.73
C LEU A 15 30.84 23.60 -90.27
N GLY A 16 30.74 24.53 -89.32
CA GLY A 16 31.13 24.32 -87.92
C GLY A 16 32.63 24.04 -87.72
N ILE A 17 33.06 23.83 -86.47
CA ILE A 17 34.48 23.53 -86.15
C ILE A 17 34.99 22.33 -86.96
N LYS A 18 34.19 21.25 -87.00
CA LYS A 18 34.58 19.99 -87.64
C LYS A 18 34.70 20.13 -89.16
N GLY A 19 33.81 20.88 -89.80
CA GLY A 19 33.88 21.09 -91.24
C GLY A 19 34.99 22.04 -91.64
N VAL A 20 35.26 23.09 -90.85
CA VAL A 20 36.41 23.98 -91.09
C VAL A 20 37.75 23.31 -90.77
N SER A 21 37.83 22.42 -89.78
CA SER A 21 39.05 21.63 -89.53
C SER A 21 39.33 20.65 -90.68
N TRP A 22 38.29 20.06 -91.26
CA TRP A 22 38.41 19.23 -92.46
C TRP A 22 38.87 20.04 -93.68
N LEU A 23 38.31 21.24 -93.87
CA LEU A 23 38.71 22.16 -94.94
C LEU A 23 40.17 22.62 -94.79
N LEU A 24 40.60 22.91 -93.55
CA LEU A 24 41.98 23.21 -93.19
C LEU A 24 42.92 22.04 -93.52
N ALA A 25 42.56 20.83 -93.10
CA ALA A 25 43.34 19.62 -93.38
C ALA A 25 43.42 19.33 -94.88
N LEU A 26 42.31 19.52 -95.61
CA LEU A 26 42.25 19.38 -97.07
C LEU A 26 43.16 20.39 -97.77
N CYS A 27 43.09 21.68 -97.40
CA CYS A 27 43.96 22.72 -97.97
C CYS A 27 45.44 22.45 -97.67
N ALA A 28 45.78 21.98 -96.47
CA ALA A 28 47.14 21.61 -96.11
C ALA A 28 47.65 20.37 -96.89
N LEU A 29 46.81 19.34 -97.04
CA LEU A 29 47.12 18.14 -97.85
C LEU A 29 47.32 18.46 -99.33
N VAL A 30 46.43 19.29 -99.90
CA VAL A 30 46.55 19.75 -101.29
C VAL A 30 47.77 20.65 -101.47
N GLY A 31 48.12 21.46 -100.47
CA GLY A 31 49.35 22.25 -100.43
C GLY A 31 50.62 21.38 -100.42
N LEU A 32 50.65 20.31 -99.62
CA LEU A 32 51.75 19.35 -99.57
C LEU A 32 51.88 18.54 -100.88
N GLY A 33 50.75 18.09 -101.41
CA GLY A 33 50.70 17.33 -102.68
C GLY A 33 51.14 18.17 -103.87
N SER A 34 50.69 19.43 -103.96
CA SER A 34 51.11 20.34 -105.03
C SER A 34 52.59 20.69 -104.97
N ASN A 35 53.17 20.82 -103.77
CA ASN A 35 54.62 21.05 -103.58
C ASN A 35 55.48 19.85 -104.01
N HIS A 36 54.97 18.62 -103.87
CA HIS A 36 55.69 17.40 -104.26
C HIS A 36 55.55 17.03 -105.74
N LEU A 37 54.39 17.31 -106.37
CA LEU A 37 54.06 16.83 -107.72
C LEU A 37 54.28 17.86 -108.83
N ALA A 38 54.08 19.14 -108.54
CA ALA A 38 54.21 20.21 -109.52
C ALA A 38 55.40 21.09 -109.12
N GLN A 39 56.44 21.17 -109.95
CA GLN A 39 57.58 22.09 -109.77
C GLN A 39 57.18 23.59 -109.93
N GLN A 40 56.00 23.98 -109.42
CA GLN A 40 55.51 25.35 -109.32
C GLN A 40 55.25 25.71 -107.85
N PRO A 41 56.17 26.42 -107.18
CA PRO A 41 56.03 26.79 -105.77
C PRO A 41 54.87 27.78 -105.49
N ALA A 42 54.30 28.39 -106.53
CA ALA A 42 53.28 29.44 -106.40
C ALA A 42 51.88 28.91 -106.02
N THR A 43 51.52 27.68 -106.40
CA THR A 43 50.19 27.12 -106.06
C THR A 43 50.17 26.53 -104.65
N ALA A 44 51.26 25.88 -104.24
CA ALA A 44 51.43 25.38 -102.87
C ALA A 44 51.35 26.53 -101.85
N SER A 45 52.01 27.67 -102.11
CA SER A 45 52.00 28.83 -101.20
C SER A 45 50.62 29.46 -101.02
N LEU A 46 49.76 29.42 -102.06
CA LEU A 46 48.36 29.88 -101.97
C LEU A 46 47.54 28.99 -101.03
N PHE A 47 47.63 27.66 -101.17
CA PHE A 47 46.90 26.72 -100.32
C PHE A 47 47.38 26.75 -98.86
N PHE A 48 48.69 26.89 -98.63
CA PHE A 48 49.24 27.12 -97.29
C PHE A 48 48.82 28.49 -96.72
N GLY A 49 48.73 29.54 -97.55
CA GLY A 49 48.25 30.85 -97.14
C GLY A 49 46.77 30.84 -96.72
N VAL A 50 45.92 30.13 -97.48
CA VAL A 50 44.50 29.93 -97.13
C VAL A 50 44.36 29.07 -95.88
N ALA A 51 45.15 28.01 -95.74
CA ALA A 51 45.14 27.17 -94.54
C ALA A 51 45.63 27.95 -93.29
N ALA A 52 46.70 28.74 -93.41
CA ALA A 52 47.19 29.59 -92.34
C ALA A 52 46.17 30.66 -91.96
N TYR A 53 45.52 31.29 -92.94
CA TYR A 53 44.47 32.29 -92.72
C TYR A 53 43.24 31.69 -92.03
N LEU A 54 42.73 30.54 -92.50
CA LEU A 54 41.61 29.83 -91.87
C LEU A 54 41.99 29.36 -90.45
N GLY A 55 43.24 28.93 -90.24
CA GLY A 55 43.74 28.44 -88.96
C GLY A 55 43.85 29.57 -87.94
N LEU A 56 44.47 30.69 -88.32
CA LEU A 56 44.56 31.91 -87.52
C LEU A 56 43.17 32.51 -87.24
N ALA A 57 42.26 32.51 -88.22
CA ALA A 57 40.90 32.99 -88.04
C ALA A 57 40.10 32.12 -87.06
N LEU A 58 40.27 30.79 -87.11
CA LEU A 58 39.64 29.85 -86.18
C LEU A 58 40.21 30.00 -84.77
N LEU A 59 41.55 30.10 -84.62
CA LEU A 59 42.23 30.32 -83.35
C LEU A 59 41.80 31.65 -82.71
N TRP A 60 41.79 32.73 -83.50
CA TRP A 60 41.34 34.04 -83.03
C TRP A 60 39.87 34.00 -82.61
N ARG A 61 38.99 33.35 -83.38
CA ARG A 61 37.56 33.25 -83.05
C ARG A 61 37.32 32.43 -81.77
N VAL A 62 37.97 31.28 -81.62
CA VAL A 62 37.91 30.47 -80.40
C VAL A 62 38.42 31.27 -79.22
N SER A 63 39.57 31.95 -79.35
CA SER A 63 40.13 32.77 -78.25
C SER A 63 39.22 33.94 -77.87
N TYR A 64 38.53 34.54 -78.84
CA TYR A 64 37.58 35.61 -78.62
C TYR A 64 36.31 35.12 -77.91
N GLU A 65 35.70 34.02 -78.38
CA GLU A 65 34.51 33.44 -77.74
C GLU A 65 34.85 32.87 -76.35
N LEU A 66 36.02 32.26 -76.16
CA LEU A 66 36.49 31.81 -74.85
C LEU A 66 36.70 32.99 -73.90
N GLY A 67 37.32 34.08 -74.37
CA GLY A 67 37.50 35.29 -73.59
C GLY A 67 36.20 36.04 -73.29
N ALA A 68 35.19 35.91 -74.17
CA ALA A 68 33.84 36.42 -73.93
C ALA A 68 33.09 35.57 -72.90
N LEU A 69 33.20 34.24 -72.97
CA LEU A 69 32.66 33.31 -71.97
C LEU A 69 33.32 33.51 -70.60
N LEU A 70 34.65 33.63 -70.53
CA LEU A 70 35.37 33.89 -69.28
C LEU A 70 34.95 35.21 -68.67
N ARG A 71 34.90 36.30 -69.44
CA ARG A 71 34.39 37.59 -68.95
C ARG A 71 32.93 37.54 -68.54
N HIS A 72 32.12 36.73 -69.21
CA HIS A 72 30.74 36.51 -68.81
C HIS A 72 30.67 35.81 -67.45
N TYR A 73 31.47 34.76 -67.21
CA TYR A 73 31.46 34.07 -65.91
C TYR A 73 32.21 34.81 -64.79
N GLU A 74 33.18 35.67 -65.12
CA GLU A 74 33.94 36.48 -64.16
C GLU A 74 33.16 37.72 -63.70
N ASN A 75 32.37 38.32 -64.60
CA ASN A 75 31.56 39.51 -64.29
C ASN A 75 30.08 39.21 -64.00
N SER A 76 29.61 37.98 -64.24
CA SER A 76 28.26 37.61 -63.83
C SER A 76 28.28 37.31 -62.34
N ASP A 77 27.73 38.21 -61.55
CA ASP A 77 27.23 37.83 -60.24
C ASP A 77 26.28 36.64 -60.43
N VAL A 78 26.53 35.59 -59.65
CA VAL A 78 25.80 34.32 -59.70
C VAL A 78 24.28 34.51 -59.44
N GLU A 79 23.86 35.70 -59.05
CA GLU A 79 22.46 36.10 -58.84
C GLU A 79 21.72 36.55 -60.11
N ALA A 80 22.40 37.09 -61.14
CA ALA A 80 21.76 37.63 -62.34
C ALA A 80 21.57 36.57 -63.45
N TYR A 81 20.99 35.42 -63.11
CA TYR A 81 20.90 34.24 -63.98
C TYR A 81 19.78 34.25 -65.03
N GLN A 82 19.36 35.44 -65.49
CA GLN A 82 18.34 35.60 -66.55
C GLN A 82 18.87 36.10 -67.89
N ALA A 83 20.19 36.28 -68.06
CA ALA A 83 20.75 36.69 -69.33
C ALA A 83 20.90 35.52 -70.33
N GLN A 84 19.77 35.02 -70.85
CA GLN A 84 19.77 34.16 -72.04
C GLN A 84 20.27 34.90 -73.30
N SER A 85 20.41 36.23 -73.22
CA SER A 85 20.75 37.12 -74.34
C SER A 85 22.25 37.28 -74.62
N THR A 86 23.17 36.95 -73.70
CA THR A 86 24.62 37.17 -73.91
C THR A 86 25.37 36.00 -74.52
N LEU A 87 24.84 34.77 -74.45
CA LEU A 87 25.42 33.63 -75.17
C LEU A 87 25.07 33.61 -76.67
N ALA A 88 24.20 34.50 -77.15
CA ALA A 88 23.80 34.57 -78.55
C ALA A 88 24.97 34.93 -79.50
N ASP A 89 25.98 35.65 -79.00
CA ASP A 89 27.17 36.05 -79.77
C ASP A 89 28.25 34.95 -79.87
N CYS A 90 28.15 33.90 -79.04
CA CYS A 90 29.08 32.76 -79.00
C CYS A 90 28.46 31.53 -79.70
N GLN A 91 28.54 31.45 -81.02
CA GLN A 91 27.93 30.34 -81.78
C GLN A 91 28.72 29.04 -81.69
N LEU A 92 30.04 29.13 -81.54
CA LEU A 92 30.95 27.98 -81.64
C LEU A 92 31.02 27.21 -80.31
N LEU A 93 31.08 27.95 -79.20
CA LEU A 93 31.20 27.41 -77.84
C LEU A 93 29.86 27.38 -77.07
N GLN A 94 28.74 27.71 -77.72
CA GLN A 94 27.39 27.74 -77.12
C GLN A 94 27.01 26.46 -76.36
N PRO A 95 27.17 25.24 -76.92
CA PRO A 95 26.74 24.00 -76.25
C PRO A 95 27.56 23.70 -75.00
N LEU A 96 28.86 24.07 -75.01
CA LEU A 96 29.75 23.91 -73.87
C LEU A 96 29.36 24.89 -72.75
N GLY A 97 29.08 26.15 -73.10
CA GLY A 97 28.57 27.16 -72.16
C GLY A 97 27.25 26.73 -71.51
N GLN A 98 26.30 26.22 -72.29
CA GLN A 98 25.02 25.71 -71.78
C GLN A 98 25.19 24.49 -70.84
N CYS A 99 26.07 23.53 -71.19
CA CYS A 99 26.34 22.37 -70.33
C CYS A 99 27.00 22.78 -69.00
N PHE A 100 27.98 23.69 -69.06
CA PHE A 100 28.63 24.24 -67.88
C PHE A 100 27.64 25.04 -67.02
N GLN A 101 26.78 25.86 -67.63
CA GLN A 101 25.71 26.58 -66.94
C GLN A 101 24.73 25.63 -66.24
N GLN A 102 24.30 24.55 -66.91
CA GLN A 102 23.44 23.54 -66.29
C GLN A 102 24.12 22.85 -65.10
N ARG A 103 25.42 22.54 -65.19
CA ARG A 103 26.21 21.97 -64.08
C ARG A 103 26.31 22.94 -62.90
N LEU A 104 26.52 24.23 -63.14
CA LEU A 104 26.55 25.26 -62.08
C LEU A 104 25.19 25.40 -61.39
N ILE A 105 24.09 25.42 -62.16
CA ILE A 105 22.73 25.46 -61.58
C ILE A 105 22.47 24.20 -60.74
N GLN A 106 22.86 23.01 -61.22
CA GLN A 106 22.73 21.76 -60.47
C GLN A 106 23.56 21.77 -59.17
N ALA A 107 24.81 22.24 -59.23
CA ALA A 107 25.69 22.36 -58.07
C ALA A 107 25.12 23.34 -57.03
N ARG A 108 24.58 24.48 -57.46
CA ARG A 108 23.92 25.46 -56.58
C ARG A 108 22.67 24.89 -55.93
N ARG A 109 21.79 24.24 -56.70
CA ARG A 109 20.60 23.57 -56.13
C ARG A 109 20.99 22.48 -55.13
N ALA A 110 22.06 21.74 -55.41
CA ALA A 110 22.58 20.75 -54.46
C ALA A 110 23.13 21.41 -53.19
N GLN A 111 23.80 22.56 -53.31
CA GLN A 111 24.29 23.35 -52.17
C GLN A 111 23.15 23.96 -51.34
N GLU A 112 22.15 24.59 -51.98
CA GLU A 112 20.95 25.13 -51.32
C GLU A 112 20.16 24.00 -50.62
N GLY A 113 20.01 22.85 -51.29
CA GLY A 113 19.37 21.67 -50.69
C GLY A 113 20.19 21.06 -49.54
N LEU A 114 21.52 21.16 -49.56
CA LEU A 114 22.37 20.75 -48.45
C LEU A 114 22.23 21.71 -47.27
N GLN A 115 22.23 23.03 -47.51
CA GLN A 115 22.03 24.05 -46.47
C GLN A 115 20.68 23.87 -45.76
N GLN A 116 19.59 23.68 -46.52
CA GLN A 116 18.28 23.40 -45.93
C GLN A 116 18.28 22.16 -45.03
N ARG A 117 18.97 21.10 -45.43
CA ARG A 117 19.11 19.89 -44.60
C ARG A 117 19.96 20.13 -43.35
N LEU A 118 21.02 20.94 -43.45
CA LEU A 118 21.84 21.30 -42.29
C LEU A 118 21.05 22.16 -41.29
N ASP A 119 20.24 23.12 -41.77
CA ASP A 119 19.33 23.91 -40.93
C ASP A 119 18.31 23.01 -40.23
N GLU A 120 17.74 22.02 -40.93
CA GLU A 120 16.79 21.06 -40.36
C GLU A 120 17.45 20.13 -39.33
N ILE A 121 18.69 19.69 -39.57
CA ILE A 121 19.48 18.91 -38.59
C ILE A 121 19.80 19.77 -37.36
N SER A 122 20.17 21.03 -37.55
CA SER A 122 20.47 21.96 -36.45
C SER A 122 19.23 22.17 -35.57
N HIS A 123 18.08 22.42 -36.20
CA HIS A 123 16.81 22.55 -35.51
C HIS A 123 16.43 21.27 -34.74
N SER A 124 16.49 20.12 -35.41
CA SER A 124 16.20 18.81 -34.80
C SER A 124 17.14 18.49 -33.64
N SER A 125 18.41 18.90 -33.73
CA SER A 125 19.39 18.74 -32.67
C SER A 125 19.04 19.58 -31.45
N HIS A 126 18.61 20.83 -31.65
CA HIS A 126 18.15 21.68 -30.56
C HIS A 126 16.88 21.13 -29.89
N GLU A 127 15.92 20.61 -30.66
CA GLU A 127 14.75 19.93 -30.12
C GLU A 127 15.12 18.67 -29.32
N LEU A 128 16.07 17.88 -29.81
CA LEU A 128 16.57 16.69 -29.12
C LEU A 128 17.26 17.05 -27.80
N GLU A 129 18.06 18.11 -27.78
CA GLU A 129 18.68 18.64 -26.55
C GLU A 129 17.61 19.06 -25.53
N GLN A 130 16.60 19.83 -25.95
CA GLN A 130 15.51 20.23 -25.06
C GLN A 130 14.73 19.02 -24.53
N SER A 131 14.47 18.02 -25.37
CA SER A 131 13.80 16.78 -24.97
C SER A 131 14.64 16.03 -23.93
N ALA A 132 15.94 15.89 -24.16
CA ALA A 132 16.86 15.27 -23.22
C ALA A 132 16.85 15.96 -21.85
N VAL A 133 16.87 17.31 -21.81
CA VAL A 133 16.76 18.07 -20.56
C VAL A 133 15.43 17.79 -19.84
N ARG A 134 14.30 17.71 -20.57
CA ARG A 134 13.00 17.38 -19.96
C ARG A 134 12.99 15.96 -19.38
N VAL A 135 13.61 14.99 -20.06
CA VAL A 135 13.75 13.62 -19.56
C VAL A 135 14.61 13.59 -18.30
N THR A 136 15.75 14.29 -18.27
CA THR A 136 16.60 14.40 -17.07
C THR A 136 15.83 14.95 -15.87
N LEU A 137 15.14 16.09 -16.03
CA LEU A 137 14.35 16.69 -14.95
C LEU A 137 13.22 15.77 -14.47
N SER A 138 12.60 15.01 -15.38
CA SER A 138 11.54 14.07 -15.02
C SER A 138 12.10 12.86 -14.25
N ALA A 139 13.24 12.33 -14.69
CA ALA A 139 13.89 11.20 -14.03
C ALA A 139 14.45 11.58 -12.64
N GLU A 140 14.98 12.79 -12.46
CA GLU A 140 15.38 13.33 -11.15
C GLU A 140 14.17 13.38 -10.19
N ARG A 141 13.05 13.95 -10.63
CA ARG A 141 11.81 13.99 -9.83
C ARG A 141 11.28 12.61 -9.48
N GLN A 142 11.33 11.66 -10.42
CA GLN A 142 10.92 10.28 -10.16
C GLN A 142 11.88 9.58 -9.18
N THR A 143 13.17 9.97 -9.15
CA THR A 143 14.15 9.43 -8.20
C THR A 143 13.86 9.91 -6.78
N ASP A 144 13.56 11.20 -6.62
CA ASP A 144 13.12 11.75 -5.33
C ASP A 144 11.82 11.10 -4.84
N ALA A 145 10.85 10.90 -5.75
CA ALA A 145 9.60 10.22 -5.44
C ALA A 145 9.81 8.76 -5.05
N ALA A 146 10.69 8.03 -5.74
CA ALA A 146 11.05 6.66 -5.40
C ALA A 146 11.77 6.57 -4.04
N GLY A 147 12.66 7.53 -3.73
CA GLY A 147 13.30 7.62 -2.42
C GLY A 147 12.29 7.83 -1.29
N THR A 148 11.31 8.70 -1.51
CA THR A 148 10.22 8.94 -0.55
C THR A 148 9.33 7.70 -0.38
N ALA A 149 9.00 7.03 -1.49
CA ALA A 149 8.22 5.79 -1.46
C ALA A 149 8.94 4.67 -0.72
N SER A 150 10.26 4.54 -0.91
CA SER A 150 11.09 3.55 -0.20
C SER A 150 11.08 3.77 1.32
N ALA A 151 11.21 5.04 1.76
CA ALA A 151 11.09 5.37 3.18
C ALA A 151 9.70 5.01 3.76
N ALA A 152 8.63 5.27 3.01
CA ALA A 152 7.27 4.91 3.44
C ALA A 152 7.05 3.38 3.49
N VAL A 153 7.66 2.63 2.57
CA VAL A 153 7.65 1.16 2.58
C VAL A 153 8.34 0.61 3.84
N GLU A 154 9.48 1.19 4.22
CA GLU A 154 10.20 0.79 5.44
C GLU A 154 9.36 1.05 6.70
N GLU A 155 8.72 2.21 6.78
CA GLU A 155 7.82 2.57 7.88
C GLU A 155 6.59 1.64 7.94
N LEU A 156 6.01 1.29 6.78
CA LEU A 156 4.93 0.31 6.70
C LEU A 156 5.36 -1.07 7.16
N ASN A 157 6.57 -1.53 6.80
CA ASN A 157 7.09 -2.81 7.27
C ASN A 157 7.23 -2.86 8.80
N LEU A 158 7.74 -1.79 9.40
CA LEU A 158 7.82 -1.67 10.87
C LEU A 158 6.42 -1.71 11.50
N GLY A 159 5.47 -0.93 10.97
CA GLY A 159 4.09 -0.90 11.47
C GLY A 159 3.38 -2.25 11.34
N LEU A 160 3.59 -2.96 10.23
CA LEU A 160 3.01 -4.30 10.05
C LEU A 160 3.59 -5.31 11.04
N HIS A 161 4.90 -5.21 11.35
CA HIS A 161 5.52 -6.05 12.37
C HIS A 161 4.91 -5.81 13.76
N GLU A 162 4.73 -4.54 14.15
CA GLU A 162 4.08 -4.18 15.41
C GLU A 162 2.63 -4.69 15.49
N VAL A 163 1.86 -4.56 14.40
CA VAL A 163 0.49 -5.07 14.34
C VAL A 163 0.46 -6.60 14.45
N ALA A 164 1.42 -7.30 13.84
CA ALA A 164 1.53 -8.75 13.95
C ALA A 164 1.83 -9.21 15.39
N GLU A 165 2.78 -8.56 16.07
CA GLU A 165 3.07 -8.84 17.49
C GLU A 165 1.86 -8.55 18.39
N LEU A 166 1.17 -7.43 18.15
CA LEU A 166 -0.03 -7.07 18.91
C LEU A 166 -1.17 -8.08 18.70
N ALA A 167 -1.34 -8.58 17.47
CA ALA A 167 -2.30 -9.62 17.16
C ALA A 167 -1.96 -10.93 17.90
N ASP A 168 -0.70 -11.36 17.90
CA ASP A 168 -0.31 -12.59 18.61
C ASP A 168 -0.48 -12.46 20.13
N SER A 169 -0.04 -11.34 20.71
CA SER A 169 -0.25 -11.05 22.13
C SER A 169 -1.75 -11.03 22.50
N SER A 170 -2.58 -10.40 21.66
CA SER A 170 -4.04 -10.38 21.85
C SER A 170 -4.68 -11.77 21.75
N ARG A 171 -4.14 -12.62 20.87
CA ARG A 171 -4.59 -14.01 20.71
C ARG A 171 -4.27 -14.82 21.97
N VAL A 172 -3.05 -14.69 22.50
CA VAL A 172 -2.63 -15.34 23.75
C VAL A 172 -3.50 -14.86 24.92
N GLY A 173 -3.65 -13.55 25.11
CA GLY A 173 -4.48 -12.98 26.17
C GLY A 173 -5.94 -13.39 26.08
N SER A 174 -6.51 -13.50 24.87
CA SER A 174 -7.89 -13.97 24.68
C SER A 174 -8.03 -15.47 25.02
N ALA A 175 -7.03 -16.29 24.72
CA ALA A 175 -7.03 -17.70 25.09
C ALA A 175 -6.96 -17.89 26.62
N GLU A 176 -6.08 -17.14 27.29
CA GLU A 176 -5.97 -17.14 28.76
C GLU A 176 -7.28 -16.67 29.42
N ALA A 177 -7.88 -15.59 28.92
CA ALA A 177 -9.18 -15.12 29.40
C ALA A 177 -10.26 -16.19 29.21
N GLY A 178 -10.26 -16.90 28.07
CA GLY A 178 -11.17 -18.02 27.82
C GLY A 178 -11.03 -19.13 28.85
N GLN A 179 -9.79 -19.48 29.23
CA GLN A 179 -9.50 -20.48 30.26
C GLN A 179 -9.95 -20.03 31.66
N GLN A 180 -9.67 -18.78 32.03
CA GLN A 180 -10.09 -18.21 33.32
C GLN A 180 -11.61 -18.16 33.45
N LEU A 181 -12.32 -17.82 32.36
CA LEU A 181 -13.79 -17.83 32.34
C LEU A 181 -14.35 -19.25 32.53
N ALA A 182 -13.73 -20.26 31.91
CA ALA A 182 -14.13 -21.66 32.09
C ALA A 182 -13.94 -22.11 33.55
N GLN A 183 -12.81 -21.75 34.17
CA GLN A 183 -12.56 -22.02 35.59
C GLN A 183 -13.59 -21.31 36.49
N GLY A 184 -13.91 -20.04 36.21
CA GLY A 184 -14.91 -19.29 36.97
C GLY A 184 -16.32 -19.90 36.89
N VAL A 185 -16.68 -20.52 35.76
CA VAL A 185 -17.94 -21.27 35.64
C VAL A 185 -17.92 -22.54 36.49
N GLU A 186 -16.79 -23.25 36.55
CA GLU A 186 -16.62 -24.43 37.40
C GLU A 186 -16.74 -24.08 38.90
N GLU A 187 -16.08 -23.00 39.33
CA GLU A 187 -16.17 -22.49 40.70
C GLU A 187 -17.60 -22.07 41.08
N LEU A 188 -18.35 -21.45 40.17
CA LEU A 188 -19.76 -21.10 40.41
C LEU A 188 -20.66 -22.33 40.55
N ASN A 189 -20.39 -23.40 39.80
CA ASN A 189 -21.15 -24.64 39.95
C ASN A 189 -20.87 -25.26 41.32
N ALA A 190 -19.61 -25.33 41.75
CA ALA A 190 -19.23 -25.81 43.08
C ALA A 190 -19.85 -24.94 44.20
N LEU A 191 -19.88 -23.61 44.01
CA LEU A 191 -20.57 -22.71 44.94
C LEU A 191 -22.08 -23.01 45.02
N GLY A 192 -22.72 -23.26 43.88
CA GLY A 192 -24.13 -23.64 43.81
C GLY A 192 -24.44 -24.94 44.58
N GLU A 193 -23.59 -25.96 44.44
CA GLU A 193 -23.69 -27.21 45.19
C GLU A 193 -23.53 -27.00 46.70
N CYS A 194 -22.56 -26.16 47.10
CA CYS A 194 -22.32 -25.84 48.50
C CYS A 194 -23.53 -25.12 49.13
N ILE A 195 -24.13 -24.16 48.42
CA ILE A 195 -25.35 -23.46 48.87
C ILE A 195 -26.53 -24.44 48.97
N ALA A 196 -26.69 -25.35 48.02
CA ALA A 196 -27.73 -26.37 48.08
C ALA A 196 -27.57 -27.29 49.31
N ALA A 197 -26.34 -27.71 49.62
CA ALA A 197 -26.05 -28.48 50.81
C ALA A 197 -26.36 -27.70 52.10
N MET A 198 -26.05 -26.40 52.15
CA MET A 198 -26.41 -25.53 53.28
C MET A 198 -27.93 -25.43 53.48
N ALA A 199 -28.69 -25.32 52.39
CA ALA A 199 -30.16 -25.27 52.45
C ALA A 199 -30.74 -26.58 53.00
N GLU A 200 -30.20 -27.73 52.60
CA GLU A 200 -30.61 -29.03 53.13
C GLU A 200 -30.28 -29.15 54.62
N GLN A 201 -29.08 -28.73 55.04
CA GLN A 201 -28.70 -28.75 56.45
C GLN A 201 -29.59 -27.85 57.32
N ALA A 202 -30.02 -26.71 56.80
CA ALA A 202 -30.99 -25.83 57.46
C ALA A 202 -32.37 -26.51 57.60
N ALA A 203 -32.82 -27.23 56.56
CA ALA A 203 -34.07 -27.99 56.60
C ALA A 203 -34.03 -29.14 57.62
N ILE A 204 -32.91 -29.88 57.68
CA ILE A 204 -32.68 -30.92 58.69
C ILE A 204 -32.72 -30.32 60.11
N THR A 205 -32.04 -29.20 60.32
CA THR A 205 -32.02 -28.51 61.63
C THR A 205 -33.41 -28.06 62.06
N ASN A 206 -34.21 -27.51 61.14
CA ASN A 206 -35.61 -27.16 61.40
C ASN A 206 -36.43 -28.38 61.84
N ARG A 207 -36.25 -29.55 61.19
CA ARG A 207 -36.95 -30.79 61.58
C ARG A 207 -36.58 -31.23 63.00
N LEU A 208 -35.30 -31.15 63.36
CA LEU A 208 -34.82 -31.46 64.71
C LEU A 208 -35.38 -30.49 65.75
N MET A 209 -35.47 -29.19 65.43
CA MET A 209 -36.09 -28.19 66.30
C MET A 209 -37.58 -28.46 66.53
N GLN A 210 -38.32 -28.88 65.49
CA GLN A 210 -39.72 -29.28 65.64
C GLN A 210 -39.89 -30.47 66.59
N GLN A 211 -39.04 -31.49 66.48
CA GLN A 211 -39.04 -32.62 67.41
C GLN A 211 -38.70 -32.19 68.84
N LEU A 212 -37.71 -31.31 69.01
CA LEU A 212 -37.36 -30.76 70.33
C LEU A 212 -38.50 -29.95 70.95
N ARG A 213 -39.28 -29.24 70.12
CA ARG A 213 -40.47 -28.49 70.55
C ARG A 213 -41.56 -29.42 71.08
N GLU A 214 -41.81 -30.53 70.39
CA GLU A 214 -42.77 -31.56 70.83
C GLU A 214 -42.34 -32.20 72.15
N ASN A 215 -41.06 -32.58 72.27
CA ASN A 215 -40.50 -33.11 73.52
C ASN A 215 -40.61 -32.10 74.66
N SER A 216 -40.33 -30.82 74.40
CA SER A 216 -40.45 -29.74 75.39
C SER A 216 -41.90 -29.58 75.87
N ARG A 217 -42.89 -29.63 74.96
CA ARG A 217 -44.31 -29.61 75.33
C ARG A 217 -44.70 -30.81 76.20
N SER A 218 -44.18 -32.00 75.90
CA SER A 218 -44.43 -33.19 76.72
C SER A 218 -43.86 -33.04 78.13
N ILE A 219 -42.64 -32.49 78.27
CA ILE A 219 -42.04 -32.24 79.60
C ILE A 219 -42.85 -31.20 80.38
N ASN A 220 -43.31 -30.14 79.71
CA ASN A 220 -44.14 -29.12 80.35
C ASN A 220 -45.45 -29.73 80.89
N ALA A 221 -46.11 -30.57 80.10
CA ALA A 221 -47.31 -31.31 80.53
C ALA A 221 -47.04 -32.24 81.73
N MET A 222 -45.91 -32.96 81.73
CA MET A 222 -45.49 -33.78 82.88
C MET A 222 -45.23 -32.92 84.12
N SER A 223 -44.58 -31.76 83.97
CA SER A 223 -44.31 -30.84 85.08
C SER A 223 -45.58 -30.28 85.68
N ALA A 224 -46.59 -29.98 84.86
CA ALA A 224 -47.92 -29.58 85.33
C ALA A 224 -48.58 -30.68 86.17
N VAL A 225 -48.56 -31.93 85.70
CA VAL A 225 -49.08 -33.08 86.46
C VAL A 225 -48.34 -33.28 87.79
N ILE A 226 -47.02 -33.11 87.82
CA ILE A 226 -46.23 -33.19 89.07
C ILE A 226 -46.64 -32.07 90.03
N GLY A 227 -46.86 -30.85 89.53
CA GLY A 227 -47.40 -29.74 90.31
C GLY A 227 -48.77 -30.07 90.90
N ASP A 228 -49.69 -30.58 90.08
CA ASP A 228 -51.03 -30.98 90.56
C ASP A 228 -50.96 -32.07 91.65
N ILE A 229 -50.05 -33.05 91.49
CA ILE A 229 -49.81 -34.10 92.49
C ILE A 229 -49.22 -33.51 93.78
N ALA A 230 -48.27 -32.57 93.66
CA ALA A 230 -47.66 -31.90 94.80
C ALA A 230 -48.69 -31.07 95.57
N ASP A 231 -49.57 -30.32 94.90
CA ASP A 231 -50.66 -29.57 95.52
C ASP A 231 -51.66 -30.50 96.22
N GLN A 232 -52.05 -31.61 95.58
CA GLN A 232 -52.90 -32.63 96.21
C GLN A 232 -52.25 -33.25 97.45
N THR A 233 -50.94 -33.55 97.37
CA THR A 233 -50.17 -34.12 98.49
C THR A 233 -50.04 -33.12 99.63
N ASN A 234 -49.84 -31.85 99.33
CA ASN A 234 -49.80 -30.76 100.30
C ASN A 234 -51.14 -30.61 101.03
N LEU A 235 -52.26 -30.69 100.31
CA LEU A 235 -53.61 -30.67 100.91
C LEU A 235 -53.88 -31.92 101.77
N LEU A 236 -53.46 -33.11 101.33
CA LEU A 236 -53.55 -34.35 102.11
C LEU A 236 -52.74 -34.26 103.40
N ALA A 237 -51.50 -33.76 103.31
CA ALA A 237 -50.61 -33.58 104.46
C ALA A 237 -51.16 -32.55 105.44
N LEU A 238 -51.75 -31.45 104.96
CA LEU A 238 -52.43 -30.46 105.79
C LEU A 238 -53.60 -31.07 106.57
N ASN A 239 -54.46 -31.84 105.89
CA ASN A 239 -55.57 -32.54 106.53
C ASN A 239 -55.07 -33.54 107.58
N ALA A 240 -53.98 -34.26 107.30
CA ALA A 240 -53.36 -35.18 108.25
C ALA A 240 -52.77 -34.45 109.48
N ALA A 241 -52.12 -33.29 109.28
CA ALA A 241 -51.61 -32.47 110.38
C ALA A 241 -52.74 -31.94 111.28
N ILE A 242 -53.87 -31.53 110.68
CA ILE A 242 -55.06 -31.10 111.43
C ILE A 242 -55.61 -32.24 112.28
N GLU A 243 -55.75 -33.44 111.72
CA GLU A 243 -56.29 -34.59 112.46
C GLU A 243 -55.30 -35.11 113.52
N ALA A 244 -54.00 -35.03 113.26
CA ALA A 244 -52.95 -35.34 114.24
C ALA A 244 -52.98 -34.36 115.43
N ALA A 245 -53.18 -33.07 115.18
CA ALA A 245 -53.37 -32.08 116.25
C ALA A 245 -54.65 -32.34 117.06
N ARG A 246 -55.70 -32.84 116.41
CA ARG A 246 -56.99 -33.19 117.02
C ARG A 246 -56.89 -34.40 117.96
N ALA A 247 -56.00 -35.35 117.67
CA ALA A 247 -55.73 -36.52 118.49
C ALA A 247 -54.85 -36.24 119.74
N GLY A 248 -54.39 -35.00 119.93
CA GLY A 248 -53.60 -34.59 121.11
C GLY A 248 -52.26 -35.32 121.24
N ASP A 249 -51.92 -35.80 122.44
CA ASP A 249 -50.62 -36.44 122.70
C ASP A 249 -50.39 -37.74 121.90
N SER A 250 -51.47 -38.47 121.56
CA SER A 250 -51.39 -39.68 120.73
C SER A 250 -51.07 -39.38 119.25
N GLY A 251 -51.29 -38.16 118.78
CA GLY A 251 -51.07 -37.72 117.41
C GLY A 251 -49.71 -37.07 117.13
N ARG A 252 -48.89 -36.81 118.17
CA ARG A 252 -47.61 -36.08 118.02
C ARG A 252 -46.67 -36.66 116.97
N GLY A 253 -46.51 -37.98 116.91
CA GLY A 253 -45.66 -38.63 115.92
C GLY A 253 -46.17 -38.46 114.48
N PHE A 254 -47.50 -38.52 114.30
CA PHE A 254 -48.14 -38.31 113.00
C PHE A 254 -48.08 -36.85 112.56
N SER A 255 -48.16 -35.89 113.49
CA SER A 255 -48.04 -34.46 113.18
C SER A 255 -46.67 -34.13 112.57
N VAL A 256 -45.59 -34.70 113.10
CA VAL A 256 -44.23 -34.48 112.57
C VAL A 256 -44.09 -35.04 111.16
N VAL A 257 -44.63 -36.24 110.91
CA VAL A 257 -44.61 -36.84 109.56
C VAL A 257 -45.47 -36.03 108.59
N ALA A 258 -46.64 -35.55 109.01
CA ALA A 258 -47.50 -34.73 108.17
C ALA A 258 -46.85 -33.40 107.79
N ASP A 259 -46.16 -32.72 108.73
CA ASP A 259 -45.41 -31.50 108.44
C ASP A 259 -44.22 -31.75 107.49
N GLU A 260 -43.52 -32.87 107.63
CA GLU A 260 -42.42 -33.26 106.73
C GLU A 260 -42.93 -33.53 105.30
N VAL A 261 -44.04 -34.27 105.17
CA VAL A 261 -44.68 -34.52 103.86
C VAL A 261 -45.17 -33.21 103.24
N ARG A 262 -45.69 -32.27 104.05
CA ARG A 262 -46.11 -30.94 103.59
C ARG A 262 -44.94 -30.13 103.05
N GLN A 263 -43.80 -30.12 103.75
CA GLN A 263 -42.58 -29.47 103.25
C GLN A 263 -42.08 -30.11 101.95
N LEU A 264 -42.08 -31.45 101.87
CA LEU A 264 -41.68 -32.18 100.68
C LEU A 264 -42.57 -31.85 99.48
N ALA A 265 -43.89 -31.79 99.69
CA ALA A 265 -44.87 -31.40 98.68
C ALA A 265 -44.66 -29.96 98.20
N THR A 266 -44.44 -29.01 99.12
CA THR A 266 -44.13 -27.61 98.79
C THR A 266 -42.82 -27.51 97.98
N HIS A 267 -41.80 -28.29 98.35
CA HIS A 267 -40.54 -28.34 97.61
C HIS A 267 -40.73 -28.91 96.20
N CYS A 268 -41.52 -29.98 96.08
CA CYS A 268 -41.87 -30.59 94.79
C CYS A 268 -42.61 -29.60 93.88
N GLN A 269 -43.58 -28.85 94.41
CA GLN A 269 -44.29 -27.78 93.70
C GLN A 269 -43.32 -26.73 93.14
N ALA A 270 -42.40 -26.25 93.99
CA ALA A 270 -41.41 -25.27 93.60
C ALA A 270 -40.47 -25.80 92.50
N SER A 271 -40.03 -27.05 92.60
CA SER A 271 -39.23 -27.71 91.56
C SER A 271 -40.00 -27.85 90.24
N ALA A 272 -41.27 -28.28 90.28
CA ALA A 272 -42.12 -28.40 89.09
C ALA A 272 -42.33 -27.04 88.39
N SER A 273 -42.54 -25.97 89.16
CA SER A 273 -42.62 -24.60 88.62
C SER A 273 -41.29 -24.13 87.99
N GLY A 274 -40.16 -24.45 88.64
CA GLY A 274 -38.83 -24.18 88.11
C GLY A 274 -38.54 -24.92 86.79
N ILE A 275 -38.95 -26.19 86.68
CA ILE A 275 -38.86 -26.97 85.43
C ILE A 275 -39.72 -26.33 84.34
N ALA A 276 -40.98 -25.99 84.64
CA ALA A 276 -41.89 -25.37 83.67
C ALA A 276 -41.31 -24.04 83.12
N THR A 277 -40.73 -23.22 83.99
CA THR A 277 -40.08 -21.96 83.60
C THR A 277 -38.89 -22.19 82.68
N ASN A 278 -38.04 -23.17 82.98
CA ASN A 278 -36.90 -23.52 82.12
C ASN A 278 -37.36 -24.04 80.76
N ILE A 279 -38.40 -24.85 80.72
CA ILE A 279 -38.97 -25.39 79.47
C ILE A 279 -39.63 -24.30 78.62
N ASP A 280 -40.23 -23.27 79.24
CA ASP A 280 -40.73 -22.09 78.53
C ASP A 280 -39.58 -21.31 77.84
N ASN A 281 -38.45 -21.15 78.52
CA ASN A 281 -37.26 -20.53 77.94
C ASN A 281 -36.66 -21.38 76.80
N VAL A 282 -36.62 -22.71 76.95
CA VAL A 282 -36.20 -23.62 75.87
C VAL A 282 -37.10 -23.47 74.65
N GLN A 283 -38.43 -23.38 74.82
CA GLN A 283 -39.35 -23.17 73.71
C GLN A 283 -39.10 -21.83 72.99
N LYS A 284 -38.84 -20.74 73.70
CA LYS A 284 -38.48 -19.45 73.10
C LYS A 284 -37.19 -19.54 72.27
N HIS A 285 -36.18 -20.24 72.76
CA HIS A 285 -34.95 -20.46 72.00
C HIS A 285 -35.18 -21.32 70.75
N ILE A 286 -36.05 -22.34 70.82
CA ILE A 286 -36.43 -23.13 69.66
C ILE A 286 -37.08 -22.24 68.58
N GLU A 287 -38.03 -21.38 68.96
CA GLU A 287 -38.69 -20.45 68.02
C GLU A 287 -37.70 -19.47 67.37
N GLU A 288 -36.69 -19.03 68.12
CA GLU A 288 -35.63 -18.18 67.60
C GLU A 288 -34.77 -18.91 66.56
N VAL A 289 -34.36 -20.16 66.85
CA VAL A 289 -33.59 -20.98 65.91
C VAL A 289 -34.41 -21.30 64.66
N GLU A 290 -35.70 -21.67 64.79
CA GLU A 290 -36.59 -21.92 63.65
C GLU A 290 -36.68 -20.70 62.72
N ARG A 291 -36.79 -19.49 63.30
CA ARG A 291 -36.81 -18.23 62.53
C ARG A 291 -35.49 -17.99 61.80
N GLN A 292 -34.35 -18.23 62.46
CA GLN A 292 -33.03 -18.08 61.83
C GLN A 292 -32.83 -19.07 60.69
N MET A 293 -33.28 -20.32 60.84
CA MET A 293 -33.19 -21.35 59.80
C MET A 293 -34.08 -21.04 58.59
N ALA A 294 -35.28 -20.47 58.82
CA ALA A 294 -36.12 -19.97 57.72
C ALA A 294 -35.46 -18.81 56.95
N GLY A 295 -34.80 -17.90 57.67
CA GLY A 295 -34.00 -16.83 57.07
C GLY A 295 -32.84 -17.37 56.24
N LEU A 296 -32.12 -18.37 56.76
CA LEU A 296 -31.01 -19.03 56.06
C LEU A 296 -31.47 -19.72 54.76
N SER A 297 -32.63 -20.39 54.79
CA SER A 297 -33.22 -21.00 53.58
C SER A 297 -33.53 -19.96 52.50
N THR A 298 -34.09 -18.81 52.90
CA THR A 298 -34.37 -17.70 51.98
C THR A 298 -33.08 -17.14 51.37
N LEU A 299 -32.05 -16.93 52.19
CA LEU A 299 -30.74 -16.44 51.75
C LEU A 299 -30.04 -17.42 50.80
N ALA A 300 -30.17 -18.72 51.05
CA ALA A 300 -29.65 -19.76 50.17
C ALA A 300 -30.32 -19.71 48.79
N GLN A 301 -31.66 -19.58 48.73
CA GLN A 301 -32.39 -19.45 47.47
C GLN A 301 -31.96 -18.20 46.68
N GLN A 302 -31.81 -17.06 47.36
CA GLN A 302 -31.33 -15.82 46.74
C GLN A 302 -29.89 -15.97 46.22
N SER A 303 -29.02 -16.64 46.98
CA SER A 303 -27.64 -16.90 46.58
C SER A 303 -27.56 -17.80 45.34
N VAL A 304 -28.40 -18.84 45.24
CA VAL A 304 -28.49 -19.69 44.04
C VAL A 304 -28.92 -18.87 42.82
N ALA A 305 -29.95 -18.03 42.95
CA ALA A 305 -30.41 -17.16 41.87
C ALA A 305 -29.30 -16.19 41.42
N GLY A 306 -28.60 -15.56 42.36
CA GLY A 306 -27.47 -14.68 42.07
C GLY A 306 -26.32 -15.42 41.35
N SER A 307 -25.97 -16.63 41.78
CA SER A 307 -24.96 -17.46 41.11
C SER A 307 -25.36 -17.81 39.67
N MET A 308 -26.64 -18.05 39.40
CA MET A 308 -27.14 -18.29 38.04
C MET A 308 -27.02 -17.05 37.14
N ASP A 309 -27.28 -15.85 37.68
CA ASP A 309 -27.11 -14.59 36.95
C ASP A 309 -25.64 -14.35 36.59
N VAL A 310 -24.73 -14.55 37.55
CA VAL A 310 -23.28 -14.45 37.31
C VAL A 310 -22.82 -15.46 36.27
N ARG A 311 -23.30 -16.71 36.34
CA ARG A 311 -23.00 -17.74 35.33
C ARG A 311 -23.41 -17.30 33.93
N THR A 312 -24.61 -16.73 33.79
CA THR A 312 -25.12 -16.23 32.50
C THR A 312 -24.31 -15.04 31.99
N LEU A 313 -23.77 -14.21 32.89
CA LEU A 313 -22.85 -13.13 32.52
C LEU A 313 -21.52 -13.70 32.02
N LEU A 314 -20.91 -14.65 32.74
CA LEU A 314 -19.65 -15.28 32.35
C LEU A 314 -19.76 -16.02 31.01
N GLN A 315 -20.88 -16.70 30.73
CA GLN A 315 -21.13 -17.33 29.43
C GLN A 315 -21.14 -16.29 28.29
N ARG A 316 -21.79 -15.14 28.49
CA ARG A 316 -21.77 -14.04 27.50
C ARG A 316 -20.37 -13.47 27.31
N VAL A 317 -19.58 -13.35 28.38
CA VAL A 317 -18.18 -12.91 28.27
C VAL A 317 -17.37 -13.95 27.50
N GLN A 318 -17.57 -15.25 27.75
CA GLN A 318 -16.89 -16.33 27.03
C GLN A 318 -17.19 -16.30 25.52
N GLU A 319 -18.44 -16.08 25.13
CA GLU A 319 -18.84 -15.92 23.73
C GLU A 319 -18.14 -14.71 23.08
N ARG A 320 -18.07 -13.58 23.80
CA ARG A 320 -17.38 -12.37 23.33
C ARG A 320 -15.88 -12.56 23.21
N THR A 321 -15.25 -13.27 24.15
CA THR A 321 -13.83 -13.61 24.09
C THR A 321 -13.54 -14.53 22.91
N ALA A 322 -14.40 -15.52 22.64
CA ALA A 322 -14.28 -16.37 21.46
C ALA A 322 -14.45 -15.59 20.13
N GLU A 323 -15.38 -14.62 20.10
CA GLU A 323 -15.52 -13.70 18.97
C GLU A 323 -14.26 -12.84 18.78
N LEU A 324 -13.69 -12.32 19.86
CA LEU A 324 -12.46 -11.53 19.84
C LEU A 324 -11.29 -12.35 19.27
N THR A 325 -11.10 -13.59 19.73
CA THR A 325 -10.07 -14.49 19.19
C THR A 325 -10.20 -14.66 17.68
N ARG A 326 -11.42 -14.85 17.15
CA ARG A 326 -11.64 -14.96 15.70
C ARG A 326 -11.27 -13.68 14.96
N ARG A 327 -11.63 -12.51 15.50
CA ARG A 327 -11.27 -11.21 14.89
C ARG A 327 -9.77 -10.98 14.89
N VAL A 328 -9.07 -11.38 15.95
CA VAL A 328 -7.61 -11.30 16.03
C VAL A 328 -6.94 -12.17 14.97
N ILE A 329 -7.44 -13.39 14.75
CA ILE A 329 -6.96 -14.26 13.66
C ILE A 329 -7.14 -13.58 12.30
N GLN A 330 -8.30 -12.98 12.05
CA GLN A 330 -8.56 -12.25 10.80
C GLN A 330 -7.64 -11.03 10.61
N VAL A 331 -7.31 -10.32 11.70
CA VAL A 331 -6.32 -9.24 11.67
C VAL A 331 -4.95 -9.79 11.29
N ALA A 332 -4.50 -10.89 11.90
CA ALA A 332 -3.21 -11.50 11.57
C ALA A 332 -3.14 -11.92 10.09
N GLU A 333 -4.18 -12.56 9.56
CA GLU A 333 -4.28 -12.90 8.13
C GLU A 333 -4.23 -11.66 7.23
N SER A 334 -4.92 -10.58 7.61
CA SER A 334 -4.91 -9.32 6.85
C SER A 334 -3.54 -8.64 6.89
N THR A 335 -2.84 -8.71 8.02
CA THR A 335 -1.47 -8.19 8.18
C THR A 335 -0.49 -8.97 7.32
N GLU A 336 -0.63 -10.30 7.20
CA GLU A 336 0.19 -11.13 6.31
C GLU A 336 -0.02 -10.74 4.84
N GLN A 337 -1.27 -10.55 4.42
CA GLN A 337 -1.59 -10.08 3.06
C GLN A 337 -1.02 -8.67 2.79
N GLN A 338 -1.11 -7.76 3.77
CA GLN A 338 -0.52 -6.43 3.65
C GLN A 338 1.01 -6.48 3.56
N SER A 339 1.67 -7.38 4.31
CA SER A 339 3.11 -7.59 4.22
C SER A 339 3.55 -8.02 2.82
N GLN A 340 2.80 -8.93 2.19
CA GLN A 340 3.05 -9.32 0.80
C GLN A 340 2.88 -8.13 -0.16
N ALA A 341 1.81 -7.35 -0.02
CA ALA A 341 1.58 -6.18 -0.87
C ALA A 341 2.67 -5.12 -0.70
N VAL A 342 3.16 -4.88 0.52
CA VAL A 342 4.27 -3.97 0.79
C VAL A 342 5.57 -4.47 0.15
N ALA A 343 5.85 -5.78 0.18
CA ALA A 343 6.99 -6.36 -0.51
C ALA A 343 6.93 -6.17 -2.03
N GLU A 344 5.74 -6.29 -2.64
CA GLU A 344 5.53 -5.99 -4.06
C GLU A 344 5.75 -4.50 -4.38
N ILE A 345 5.27 -3.59 -3.53
CA ILE A 345 5.49 -2.14 -3.67
C ILE A 345 6.99 -1.81 -3.55
N ALA A 346 7.71 -2.46 -2.63
CA ALA A 346 9.15 -2.31 -2.48
C ALA A 346 9.89 -2.65 -3.78
N ALA A 347 9.57 -3.82 -4.36
CA ALA A 347 10.15 -4.28 -5.62
C ALA A 347 9.83 -3.33 -6.79
N LEU A 348 8.59 -2.84 -6.89
CA LEU A 348 8.20 -1.86 -7.90
C LEU A 348 8.96 -0.53 -7.74
N THR A 349 9.17 -0.09 -6.50
CA THR A 349 9.92 1.13 -6.19
C THR A 349 11.39 1.01 -6.62
N GLU A 350 12.01 -0.15 -6.38
CA GLU A 350 13.36 -0.44 -6.83
C GLU A 350 13.45 -0.49 -8.36
N GLN A 351 12.46 -1.10 -9.02
CA GLN A 351 12.38 -1.13 -10.48
C GLN A 351 12.25 0.29 -11.09
N VAL A 352 11.46 1.17 -10.49
CA VAL A 352 11.34 2.58 -10.92
C VAL A 352 12.68 3.31 -10.75
N SER A 353 13.36 3.10 -9.62
CA SER A 353 14.69 3.69 -9.38
C SER A 353 15.72 3.23 -10.43
N SER A 354 15.74 1.94 -10.73
CA SER A 354 16.63 1.40 -11.77
C SER A 354 16.30 1.95 -13.17
N GLY A 355 15.02 1.99 -13.54
CA GLY A 355 14.58 2.55 -14.83
C GLY A 355 14.89 4.05 -14.98
N ASN A 356 14.85 4.81 -13.89
CA ASN A 356 15.26 6.22 -13.91
C ASN A 356 16.75 6.39 -14.17
N SER A 357 17.59 5.50 -13.60
CA SER A 357 19.03 5.52 -13.85
C SER A 357 19.34 5.31 -15.34
N GLU A 358 18.61 4.40 -15.98
CA GLU A 358 18.70 4.18 -17.43
C GLU A 358 18.22 5.41 -18.23
N ASN A 359 17.10 6.02 -17.83
CA ASN A 359 16.59 7.25 -18.46
C ASN A 359 17.57 8.42 -18.35
N LEU A 360 18.22 8.60 -17.20
CA LEU A 360 19.25 9.62 -17.00
C LEU A 360 20.46 9.39 -17.93
N SER A 361 20.90 8.14 -18.04
CA SER A 361 21.98 7.75 -18.96
C SER A 361 21.60 8.02 -20.42
N ALA A 362 20.41 7.59 -20.85
CA ALA A 362 19.90 7.80 -22.20
C ALA A 362 19.73 9.28 -22.54
N ALA A 363 19.21 10.09 -21.61
CA ALA A 363 19.12 11.54 -21.77
C ALA A 363 20.49 12.20 -21.88
N GLY A 364 21.47 11.77 -21.07
CA GLY A 364 22.86 12.23 -21.17
C GLY A 364 23.48 11.95 -22.55
N GLN A 365 23.25 10.75 -23.09
CA GLN A 365 23.69 10.38 -24.43
C GLN A 365 22.98 11.19 -25.52
N ALA A 366 21.65 11.33 -25.44
CA ALA A 366 20.87 12.13 -26.40
C ALA A 366 21.34 13.58 -26.44
N ARG A 367 21.63 14.17 -25.28
CA ARG A 367 22.21 15.52 -25.18
C ARG A 367 23.58 15.60 -25.84
N SER A 368 24.45 14.61 -25.61
CA SER A 368 25.77 14.56 -26.23
C SER A 368 25.69 14.45 -27.76
N ILE A 369 24.76 13.64 -28.28
CA ILE A 369 24.52 13.47 -29.72
C ILE A 369 23.99 14.76 -30.33
N ALA A 370 22.98 15.36 -29.70
CA ALA A 370 22.42 16.65 -30.13
C ALA A 370 23.50 17.74 -30.21
N HIS A 371 24.34 17.86 -29.17
CA HIS A 371 25.43 18.83 -29.17
C HIS A 371 26.45 18.57 -30.28
N HIS A 372 26.76 17.31 -30.56
CA HIS A 372 27.67 16.95 -31.65
C HIS A 372 27.09 17.29 -33.03
N LEU A 373 25.82 16.99 -33.27
CA LEU A 373 25.13 17.30 -34.52
C LEU A 373 25.02 18.81 -34.75
N ALA A 374 24.65 19.57 -33.72
CA ALA A 374 24.63 21.04 -33.80
C ALA A 374 25.99 21.62 -34.22
N LYS A 375 27.08 21.10 -33.64
CA LYS A 375 28.44 21.50 -33.98
C LYS A 375 28.84 21.15 -35.43
N LEU A 376 28.37 20.02 -35.96
CA LEU A 376 28.62 19.60 -37.35
C LEU A 376 27.84 20.46 -38.35
N THR A 377 26.72 21.06 -37.95
CA THR A 377 25.92 21.94 -38.82
C THR A 377 26.41 23.39 -38.85
N GLU A 378 27.20 23.81 -37.85
CA GLU A 378 27.81 25.15 -37.81
C GLU A 378 29.10 25.26 -38.64
N SER A 379 29.71 24.13 -39.01
CA SER A 379 30.93 24.04 -39.84
C SER A 379 30.62 23.82 -41.31
#